data_AF-A0A0F9D0G8-F1
#
_entry.id   AF-A0A0F9D0G8-F1
#
_cell.length_a   1.000
_cell.length_b   1.000
_cell.length_c   1.000
_cell.angle_alpha   90.00
_cell.angle_beta   90.00
_cell.angle_gamma   90.00
#
_symmetry.space_group_name_H-M   'P 1'
#
loop_
_entity.id
_entity.type
_entity.pdbx_description
1 polymer ?
#
loop_
_entity_poly.entity_id
_entity_poly.type
_entity_poly.pdbx_seq_one_letter_code
_entity_poly.pdbx_strand_id
1 'polypeptide(L)' 'MSTELYVRLTHAEYKRLEKELDSFSLLETVHKSGDLEDQFYHKSFRFHLGDITVEAHGPLVKP' A
#
# COMPACT_ATOMS: atom_id res chain seq x y z
N MET A 1 2.45 13.33 -15.72
CA MET A 1 3.02 14.03 -14.55
C MET A 1 3.05 13.04 -13.40
N SER A 2 4.20 12.86 -12.76
CA SER A 2 4.29 12.12 -11.50
C SER A 2 4.18 13.11 -10.34
N THR A 3 3.39 12.76 -9.32
CA THR A 3 3.37 13.49 -8.05
C THR A 3 4.48 12.94 -7.17
N GLU A 4 5.40 13.79 -6.74
CA GLU A 4 6.47 13.42 -5.81
C GLU A 4 6.05 13.78 -4.38
N LEU A 5 6.32 12.86 -3.44
CA LEU A 5 6.05 13.05 -2.02
C LEU A 5 7.36 13.01 -1.25
N TYR A 6 7.68 14.10 -0.57
CA TYR A 6 8.88 14.20 0.28
C TYR A 6 8.46 14.30 1.75
N VAL A 7 8.94 13.37 2.57
CA VAL A 7 8.69 13.34 4.02
C VAL A 7 10.02 13.22 4.74
N ARG A 8 10.22 14.01 5.80
CA ARG A 8 11.35 13.83 6.73
C ARG A 8 10.87 13.00 7.91
N LEU A 9 11.53 11.87 8.13
CA LEU A 9 11.23 10.96 9.23
C LEU A 9 12.22 11.19 10.37
N THR A 10 11.75 11.09 11.61
CA THR A 10 12.61 10.85 12.76
C THR A 10 13.27 9.47 12.64
N HIS A 11 14.34 9.24 13.39
CA HIS A 11 15.01 7.94 13.41
C HIS A 11 14.04 6.78 13.77
N ALA A 12 13.15 6.99 14.74
CA ALA A 12 12.18 5.97 15.16
C ALA A 12 11.18 5.63 14.04
N GLU A 13 10.64 6.64 13.35
CA GLU A 13 9.72 6.43 12.23
C GLU A 13 10.41 5.76 11.05
N TYR A 14 11.66 6.13 10.78
CA TYR A 14 12.47 5.50 9.74
C TYR A 14 12.68 4.00 10.05
N LYS A 15 13.04 3.64 11.28
CA LYS A 15 13.15 2.22 11.70
C LYS A 15 11.82 1.46 11.63
N ARG A 16 10.70 2.12 11.92
CA ARG A 16 9.35 1.54 11.77
C ARG A 16 9.07 1.23 10.30
N LEU A 17 9.33 2.19 9.41
CA LEU A 17 9.15 2.02 7.97
C LEU A 17 10.01 0.86 7.44
N GLU A 18 11.29 0.77 7.82
CA GLU A 18 12.15 -0.35 7.41
C GLU A 18 11.55 -1.71 7.79
N LYS A 19 11.00 -1.83 9.01
CA LYS A 19 10.36 -3.06 9.48
C LYS A 19 9.08 -3.38 8.71
N GLU A 20 8.26 -2.37 8.40
CA GLU A 20 7.04 -2.54 7.60
C GLU A 20 7.40 -3.03 6.19
N LEU A 21 8.41 -2.43 5.55
CA LEU A 21 8.87 -2.82 4.22
C LEU A 21 9.55 -4.19 4.18
N ASP A 22 10.26 -4.61 5.23
CA ASP A 22 10.82 -5.97 5.33
C ASP A 22 9.71 -7.04 5.37
N SER A 23 8.53 -6.66 5.86
CA SER A 23 7.32 -7.49 5.92
C SER A 23 6.36 -7.22 4.75
N PHE A 24 6.85 -6.79 3.58
CA PHE A 24 6.02 -6.34 2.46
C PHE A 24 4.93 -7.35 2.06
N SER A 25 5.25 -8.65 2.04
CA SER A 25 4.31 -9.72 1.71
C SER A 25 3.14 -9.84 2.71
N LEU A 26 3.31 -9.33 3.94
CA LEU A 26 2.28 -9.29 4.98
C LEU A 26 1.46 -8.00 4.94
N LEU A 27 1.95 -6.95 4.28
CA LEU A 27 1.22 -5.71 4.04
C LEU A 27 0.22 -5.83 2.88
N GLU A 28 0.37 -6.87 2.06
CA GLU A 28 -0.46 -7.09 0.88
C GLU A 28 -1.87 -7.55 1.26
N THR A 29 -2.87 -6.75 0.93
CA THR A 29 -4.29 -7.09 1.06
C THR A 29 -4.94 -7.22 -0.30
N VAL A 30 -5.87 -8.17 -0.45
CA VAL A 30 -6.64 -8.36 -1.68
C VAL A 30 -8.02 -7.74 -1.52
N HIS A 31 -8.30 -6.70 -2.29
CA HIS A 31 -9.63 -6.12 -2.39
C HIS A 31 -10.37 -6.73 -3.57
N LYS A 32 -11.65 -7.04 -3.39
CA LYS A 32 -12.56 -7.49 -4.44
C LYS A 32 -13.69 -6.48 -4.59
N SER A 33 -14.08 -6.16 -5.81
CA SER A 33 -15.18 -5.22 -6.09
C SER A 33 -15.98 -5.69 -7.31
N GLY A 34 -17.31 -5.64 -7.21
CA GLY A 34 -18.26 -5.99 -8.28
C GLY A 34 -19.30 -7.04 -7.89
N ASP A 35 -20.45 -6.99 -8.55
CA ASP A 35 -21.43 -8.09 -8.58
C ASP A 35 -20.87 -9.24 -9.45
N LEU A 36 -21.49 -10.44 -9.36
CA LEU A 36 -20.99 -11.71 -9.94
C LEU A 36 -20.46 -11.66 -11.39
N GLU A 37 -20.89 -10.71 -12.22
CA GLU A 37 -20.51 -10.59 -13.64
C GLU A 37 -19.33 -9.62 -13.89
N ASP A 38 -18.99 -8.74 -12.94
CA ASP A 38 -17.92 -7.73 -13.06
C ASP A 38 -16.97 -7.78 -11.84
N GLN A 39 -16.62 -8.98 -11.38
CA GLN A 39 -15.64 -9.09 -10.29
C GLN A 39 -14.24 -8.66 -10.78
N PHE A 40 -13.70 -7.65 -10.12
CA PHE A 40 -12.29 -7.30 -10.20
C PHE A 40 -11.64 -7.55 -8.85
N TYR A 41 -10.36 -7.92 -8.86
CA TYR A 41 -9.54 -7.87 -7.67
C TYR A 41 -8.29 -7.03 -7.91
N HIS A 42 -7.78 -6.40 -6.85
CA HIS A 42 -6.44 -5.85 -6.85
C HIS A 42 -5.76 -6.14 -5.51
N LYS A 43 -4.44 -6.18 -5.56
CA LYS A 43 -3.60 -6.20 -4.36
C LYS A 43 -3.28 -4.76 -3.98
N SER A 44 -3.30 -4.45 -2.70
CA SER A 44 -2.85 -3.17 -2.16
C SER A 44 -1.86 -3.43 -1.04
N PHE A 45 -1.00 -2.46 -0.75
CA PHE A 45 -0.19 -2.50 0.47
C PHE A 45 -0.24 -1.15 1.15
N ARG A 46 -0.19 -1.19 2.48
CA ARG A 46 -0.34 -0.02 3.34
C ARG A 46 0.85 0.12 4.28
N PHE A 47 1.41 1.31 4.36
CA PHE A 47 2.54 1.61 5.24
C PHE A 47 2.46 3.04 5.78
N HIS A 48 3.25 3.34 6.80
CA HIS A 48 3.22 4.62 7.50
C HIS A 48 4.45 5.47 7.16
N LEU A 49 4.23 6.71 6.72
CA LEU A 49 5.27 7.73 6.52
C LEU A 49 5.03 8.89 7.48
N GLY A 50 5.70 8.88 8.64
CA GLY A 50 5.44 9.87 9.69
C GLY A 50 4.00 9.76 10.18
N ASP A 51 3.24 10.85 10.01
CA ASP A 51 1.82 10.98 10.40
C ASP A 51 0.82 10.57 9.32
N ILE A 52 1.29 10.24 8.11
CA ILE A 52 0.42 9.81 7.02
C ILE A 52 0.47 8.29 6.81
N THR A 53 -0.67 7.74 6.44
CA THR A 53 -0.79 6.36 5.96
C THR A 53 -0.87 6.40 4.44
N VAL A 54 0.03 5.69 3.78
CA VAL A 54 0.02 5.52 2.33
C VAL A 54 -0.53 4.14 2.00
N GLU A 55 -1.50 4.09 1.10
CA GLU A 55 -1.99 2.86 0.50
C GLU A 55 -1.76 2.91 -1.00
N ALA A 56 -0.99 1.94 -1.51
CA ALA A 56 -0.71 1.83 -2.94
C ALA A 56 -1.52 0.67 -3.52
N HIS A 57 -2.31 0.97 -4.56
CA HIS A 57 -3.16 -0.02 -5.23
C HIS A 57 -2.44 -0.57 -6.46
N GLY A 58 -2.38 -1.89 -6.55
CA GLY A 58 -1.93 -2.60 -7.73
C GLY A 58 -2.97 -2.56 -8.86
N PRO A 59 -2.65 -3.15 -10.02
CA PRO A 59 -3.57 -3.19 -11.14
C PRO A 59 -4.84 -3.98 -10.81
N LEU A 60 -5.96 -3.54 -11.37
CA LEU A 60 -7.21 -4.31 -11.36
C LEU A 60 -7.04 -5.51 -12.28
N VAL A 61 -7.36 -6.70 -11.76
CA VAL A 61 -7.30 -7.97 -12.47
C VAL A 61 -8.71 -8.54 -12.55
N LYS A 62 -9.11 -8.96 -13.76
CA LYS A 62 -10.29 -9.81 -13.97
C LYS A 62 -9.90 -11.27 -13.68
N PRO A 63 -10.70 -12.03 -12.92
CA PRO A 63 -10.44 -13.43 -12.63
C PRO A 63 -10.46 -14.29 -13.90
#